data_AF-A0A2G2YGK0-F1
#
_entry.id   AF-A0A2G2YGK0-F1
#
_cell.length_a   1.000
_cell.length_b   1.000
_cell.length_c   1.000
_cell.angle_alpha   90.00
_cell.angle_beta   90.00
_cell.angle_gamma   90.00
#
_symmetry.space_group_name_H-M   'P 1'
#
loop_
_entity.id
_entity.type
_entity.pdbx_description
1 polymer ?
#
loop_
_entity_poly.entity_id
_entity_poly.type
_entity_poly.pdbx_seq_one_letter_code
_entity_poly.pdbx_strand_id
1 'polypeptide(L)'
;MEIGLAVGGAFLSSALSVLFDRLSPQGEILKMHKTDVRLLKKLWRTLLGLQAVLSDAENRQASNPYVSQWLSELQDAVDGAESLMEEVNYEVLRLKMEDQRQDLAETSSQRLSDLNLCLSDASFSQNKEVGRDH
;
A
#
# COMPACT_ATOMS: atom_id res chain seq x y z
N MET A 1 -2.94 -29.25 23.69
CA MET A 1 -2.63 -27.93 23.10
C MET A 1 -3.97 -27.30 22.77
N GLU A 2 -4.17 -26.05 23.19
CA GLU A 2 -5.17 -25.04 22.75
C GLU A 2 -5.27 -24.01 23.89
N ILE A 3 -4.18 -23.25 24.10
CA ILE A 3 -4.19 -22.05 24.94
C ILE A 3 -4.57 -20.90 24.00
N GLY A 4 -5.85 -20.77 23.66
CA GLY A 4 -6.31 -19.78 22.66
C GLY A 4 -7.60 -19.04 23.01
N LEU A 5 -8.36 -19.49 24.02
CA LEU A 5 -9.76 -19.06 24.14
C LEU A 5 -9.97 -17.75 24.91
N ALA A 6 -8.97 -17.24 25.63
CA ALA A 6 -9.09 -16.00 26.41
C ALA A 6 -8.35 -14.79 25.79
N VAL A 7 -7.51 -15.01 24.76
CA VAL A 7 -6.68 -13.94 24.16
C VAL A 7 -7.27 -13.42 22.84
N GLY A 8 -8.20 -14.16 22.22
CA GLY A 8 -8.80 -13.80 20.93
C GLY A 8 -9.42 -12.41 20.90
N GLY A 9 -10.10 -11.99 21.97
CA GLY A 9 -10.76 -10.68 22.03
C GLY A 9 -9.81 -9.47 22.01
N ALA A 10 -8.75 -9.54 22.82
CA ALA A 10 -7.71 -8.50 22.85
C ALA A 10 -6.92 -8.44 21.53
N PHE A 11 -6.67 -9.62 20.93
CA PHE A 11 -6.04 -9.72 19.61
C PHE A 11 -6.91 -9.10 18.51
N LEU A 12 -8.18 -9.48 18.42
CA LEU A 12 -9.12 -8.94 17.43
C LEU A 12 -9.31 -7.44 17.59
N SER A 13 -9.45 -6.96 18.82
CA SER A 13 -9.55 -5.52 19.09
C SER A 13 -8.31 -4.75 18.63
N SER A 14 -7.12 -5.30 18.88
CA SER A 14 -5.85 -4.72 18.42
C SER A 14 -5.75 -4.73 16.90
N ALA A 15 -6.04 -5.87 16.26
CA ALA A 15 -5.99 -6.01 14.81
C ALA A 15 -6.97 -5.04 14.13
N LEU A 16 -8.22 -4.98 14.59
CA LEU A 16 -9.22 -4.01 14.11
C LEU A 16 -8.72 -2.57 14.24
N SER A 17 -8.05 -2.22 15.32
CA SER A 17 -7.46 -0.89 15.52
C SER A 17 -6.40 -0.57 14.45
N VAL A 18 -5.52 -1.53 14.14
CA VAL A 18 -4.54 -1.39 13.06
C VAL A 18 -5.23 -1.21 11.70
N LEU A 19 -6.29 -1.99 11.42
CA LEU A 19 -7.05 -1.81 10.18
C LEU A 19 -7.68 -0.42 10.13
N PHE A 20 -8.23 0.11 11.24
CA PHE A 20 -8.79 1.47 11.28
C PHE A 20 -7.75 2.56 11.01
N ASP A 21 -6.55 2.44 11.58
CA ASP A 21 -5.48 3.40 11.37
C ASP A 21 -5.02 3.42 9.90
N ARG A 22 -4.91 2.23 9.29
CA ARG A 22 -4.55 2.09 7.87
C ARG A 22 -5.66 2.56 6.92
N LEU A 23 -6.93 2.36 7.29
CA LEU A 23 -8.12 2.77 6.52
C LEU A 23 -8.56 4.22 6.77
N SER A 24 -7.95 4.89 7.75
CA SER A 24 -8.23 6.29 8.06
C SER A 24 -7.95 7.17 6.83
N PRO A 25 -8.67 8.29 6.63
CA PRO A 25 -8.35 9.27 5.58
C PRO A 25 -6.88 9.75 5.61
N GLN A 26 -6.23 9.62 6.77
CA GLN A 26 -4.82 9.94 6.97
C GLN A 26 -3.87 8.74 6.79
N GLY A 27 -4.41 7.54 6.62
CA GLY A 27 -3.68 6.29 6.45
C GLY A 27 -2.91 6.24 5.13
N GLU A 28 -1.81 5.50 5.15
CA GLU A 28 -0.86 5.42 4.03
C GLU A 28 -1.54 4.88 2.76
N ILE A 29 -2.46 3.92 2.90
CA ILE A 29 -3.18 3.30 1.77
C ILE A 29 -4.08 4.30 1.04
N LEU A 30 -4.79 5.17 1.77
CA LEU A 30 -5.67 6.19 1.16
C LEU A 30 -4.90 7.39 0.61
N LYS A 31 -3.74 7.72 1.19
CA LYS A 31 -2.87 8.79 0.69
C LYS A 31 -2.19 8.43 -0.62
N MET A 32 -1.85 7.15 -0.80
CA MET A 32 -0.94 6.73 -1.85
C MET A 32 -1.65 6.26 -3.12
N HIS A 33 -2.96 5.97 -3.06
CA HIS A 33 -3.70 5.55 -4.25
C HIS A 33 -5.19 5.97 -4.20
N LYS A 34 -5.76 6.35 -5.35
CA LYS A 34 -7.22 6.52 -5.55
C LYS A 34 -7.91 5.15 -5.62
N THR A 35 -7.56 4.26 -4.71
CA THR A 35 -8.27 3.01 -4.45
C THR A 35 -9.74 3.34 -4.28
N ASP A 36 -10.65 2.45 -4.67
CA ASP A 36 -12.09 2.74 -4.65
C ASP A 36 -12.52 3.13 -3.22
N VAL A 37 -12.56 4.44 -2.98
CA VAL A 37 -12.84 5.05 -1.67
C VAL A 37 -14.18 4.52 -1.15
N ARG A 38 -15.07 4.12 -2.05
CA ARG A 38 -16.34 3.46 -1.74
C ARG A 38 -16.15 2.10 -1.07
N LEU A 39 -15.23 1.26 -1.58
CA LEU A 39 -14.92 -0.06 -1.01
C LEU A 39 -14.23 0.08 0.35
N LEU A 40 -13.24 0.95 0.47
CA LEU A 40 -12.56 1.22 1.75
C LEU A 40 -13.52 1.77 2.81
N LYS A 41 -14.40 2.70 2.42
CA LYS A 41 -15.45 3.22 3.31
C LYS A 41 -16.52 2.18 3.66
N LYS A 42 -16.74 1.18 2.80
CA LYS A 42 -17.61 0.04 3.09
C LYS A 42 -16.96 -0.89 4.10
N LEU A 43 -15.69 -1.24 3.89
CA LEU A 43 -14.89 -2.04 4.82
C LEU A 43 -14.82 -1.36 6.20
N TRP A 44 -14.50 -0.07 6.25
CA TRP A 44 -14.46 0.71 7.49
C TRP A 44 -15.78 0.63 8.26
N ARG A 45 -16.93 0.80 7.60
CA ARG A 45 -18.25 0.68 8.24
C ARG A 45 -18.54 -0.73 8.74
N THR A 46 -18.14 -1.75 7.98
CA THR A 46 -18.30 -3.16 8.39
C THR A 46 -17.47 -3.45 9.64
N LEU A 47 -16.21 -3.05 9.67
CA LEU A 47 -15.32 -3.22 10.82
C LEU A 47 -15.85 -2.49 12.06
N LEU A 48 -16.42 -1.29 11.88
CA LEU A 48 -17.03 -0.53 12.98
C LEU A 48 -18.23 -1.27 13.60
N GLY A 49 -19.08 -1.86 12.76
CA GLY A 49 -20.19 -2.69 13.22
C GLY A 49 -19.71 -3.94 13.97
N LEU A 50 -18.65 -4.58 13.47
CA LEU A 50 -18.04 -5.75 14.10
C LEU A 50 -17.44 -5.43 15.47
N GLN A 51 -16.73 -4.31 15.61
CA GLN A 51 -16.18 -3.87 16.89
C GLN A 51 -17.27 -3.65 17.95
N ALA A 52 -18.43 -3.11 17.55
CA ALA A 52 -19.54 -2.88 18.47
C ALA A 52 -20.16 -4.18 19.01
N VAL A 53 -20.15 -5.26 18.22
CA VAL A 53 -20.70 -6.56 18.63
C VAL A 53 -19.64 -7.47 19.26
N LEU A 54 -18.34 -7.16 19.07
CA LEU A 54 -17.23 -7.99 19.56
C LEU A 54 -17.27 -8.16 21.09
N SER A 55 -17.51 -7.07 21.84
CA SER A 55 -17.59 -7.15 23.31
C SER A 55 -18.81 -7.95 23.81
N ASP A 56 -19.94 -7.94 23.11
CA ASP A 56 -21.09 -8.80 23.46
C ASP A 56 -20.83 -10.27 23.10
N ALA A 57 -20.14 -10.51 21.98
CA ALA A 57 -19.73 -11.84 21.55
C ALA A 57 -18.71 -12.47 22.52
N GLU A 58 -17.69 -11.75 22.97
CA GLU A 58 -16.70 -12.23 23.94
C GLU A 58 -17.36 -12.71 25.24
N ASN A 59 -18.31 -11.92 25.77
CA ASN A 59 -19.05 -12.28 26.99
C ASN A 59 -19.87 -13.57 26.84
N ARG A 60 -20.26 -13.92 25.61
CA ARG A 60 -21.07 -15.10 25.31
C ARG A 60 -20.25 -16.27 24.77
N GLN A 61 -18.96 -16.08 24.44
CA GLN A 61 -18.10 -17.09 23.82
C GLN A 61 -18.03 -18.40 24.63
N ALA A 62 -17.89 -18.30 25.96
CA ALA A 62 -17.79 -19.47 26.83
C ALA A 62 -19.11 -20.24 27.01
N SER A 63 -20.25 -19.60 26.73
CA SER A 63 -21.59 -20.17 26.93
C SER A 63 -22.31 -20.53 25.64
N ASN A 64 -21.81 -20.07 24.48
CA ASN A 64 -22.41 -20.32 23.18
C ASN A 64 -21.36 -20.75 22.14
N PRO A 65 -21.36 -22.03 21.73
CA PRO A 65 -20.40 -22.54 20.75
C PRO A 65 -20.54 -21.87 19.37
N TYR A 66 -21.73 -21.39 18.99
CA TYR A 66 -21.93 -20.64 17.75
C TYR A 66 -21.21 -19.29 17.78
N VAL A 67 -21.14 -18.64 18.95
CA VAL A 67 -20.39 -17.39 19.12
C VAL A 67 -18.88 -17.66 19.05
N SER A 68 -18.41 -18.78 19.60
CA SER A 68 -17.01 -19.18 19.44
C SER A 68 -16.64 -19.46 18.00
N GLN A 69 -17.50 -20.13 17.23
CA GLN A 69 -17.28 -20.35 15.80
C GLN A 69 -17.27 -19.02 15.03
N TRP A 70 -18.23 -18.14 15.30
CA TRP A 70 -18.31 -16.82 14.66
C TRP A 70 -17.06 -15.96 14.94
N LEU A 71 -16.52 -15.99 16.17
CA LEU A 71 -15.27 -15.31 16.51
C LEU A 71 -14.05 -15.88 15.77
N SER A 72 -14.02 -17.19 15.54
CA SER A 72 -12.98 -17.84 14.71
C SER A 72 -13.06 -17.38 13.26
N GLU A 73 -14.26 -17.37 12.67
CA GLU A 73 -14.45 -16.90 11.29
C GLU A 73 -14.13 -15.40 11.15
N LEU A 74 -14.42 -14.60 12.19
CA LEU A 74 -14.03 -13.20 12.25
C LEU A 74 -12.50 -13.04 12.27
N GLN A 75 -11.79 -13.88 13.01
CA GLN A 75 -10.32 -13.88 13.03
C GLN A 75 -9.75 -14.16 11.65
N ASP A 76 -10.20 -15.23 11.00
CA ASP A 76 -9.76 -15.56 9.64
C ASP A 76 -10.00 -14.41 8.65
N ALA A 77 -11.15 -13.73 8.78
CA ALA A 77 -11.49 -12.58 7.93
C ALA A 77 -10.59 -11.36 8.20
N VAL A 78 -10.24 -11.10 9.46
CA VAL A 78 -9.33 -10.01 9.85
C VAL A 78 -7.92 -10.28 9.35
N ASP A 79 -7.41 -11.50 9.50
CA ASP A 79 -6.10 -11.92 9.01
C ASP A 79 -6.02 -11.79 7.48
N GLY A 80 -7.08 -12.22 6.78
CA GLY A 80 -7.19 -12.04 5.33
C GLY A 80 -7.22 -10.57 4.90
N ALA A 81 -7.90 -9.70 5.65
CA ALA A 81 -7.94 -8.26 5.35
C ALA A 81 -6.60 -7.57 5.60
N GLU A 82 -5.86 -7.96 6.64
CA GLU A 82 -4.51 -7.47 6.91
C GLU A 82 -3.56 -7.88 5.78
N SER A 83 -3.56 -9.16 5.40
CA SER A 83 -2.72 -9.67 4.30
C SER A 83 -2.99 -8.94 2.97
N LEU A 84 -4.26 -8.74 2.61
CA LEU A 84 -4.62 -7.98 1.40
C LEU A 84 -4.15 -6.53 1.46
N MET A 85 -4.21 -5.89 2.63
CA MET A 85 -3.71 -4.51 2.78
C MET A 85 -2.19 -4.42 2.67
N GLU A 86 -1.47 -5.42 3.16
CA GLU A 86 -0.02 -5.50 2.98
C GLU A 86 0.38 -5.72 1.52
N GLU A 87 -0.35 -6.58 0.80
CA GLU A 87 -0.17 -6.78 -0.64
C GLU A 87 -0.40 -5.50 -1.42
N VAL A 88 -1.51 -4.78 -1.14
CA VAL A 88 -1.79 -3.48 -1.76
C VAL A 88 -0.67 -2.49 -1.44
N ASN A 89 -0.20 -2.43 -0.20
CA ASN A 89 0.87 -1.50 0.18
C ASN A 89 2.20 -1.83 -0.54
N TYR A 90 2.54 -3.12 -0.65
CA TYR A 90 3.70 -3.59 -1.38
C TYR A 90 3.64 -3.21 -2.86
N GLU A 91 2.51 -3.46 -3.51
CA GLU A 91 2.27 -3.11 -4.91
C GLU A 91 2.38 -1.61 -5.16
N VAL A 92 1.83 -0.81 -4.27
CA VAL A 92 1.90 0.64 -4.31
C VAL A 92 3.35 1.14 -4.18
N LEU A 93 4.13 0.57 -3.25
CA LEU A 93 5.55 0.89 -3.10
C LEU A 93 6.34 0.49 -4.36
N ARG A 94 6.04 -0.68 -4.92
CA ARG A 94 6.69 -1.19 -6.15
C ARG A 94 6.45 -0.26 -7.34
N LEU A 95 5.21 0.18 -7.55
CA LEU A 95 4.86 1.11 -8.62
C LEU A 95 5.58 2.46 -8.48
N LYS A 96 5.65 3.00 -7.26
CA LYS A 96 6.38 4.26 -7.00
C LYS A 96 7.87 4.14 -7.31
N MET A 97 8.50 3.01 -6.96
CA MET A 97 9.91 2.79 -7.26
C MET A 97 10.18 2.65 -8.76
N GLU A 98 9.29 1.98 -9.50
CA GLU A 98 9.43 1.84 -10.95
C GLU A 98 9.24 3.18 -11.67
N ASP A 99 8.27 4.00 -11.25
CA ASP A 99 8.06 5.35 -11.76
C ASP A 99 9.31 6.23 -11.58
N GLN A 100 9.92 6.21 -10.38
CA GLN A 100 11.18 6.91 -10.13
C GLN A 100 12.35 6.40 -10.98
N ARG A 101 12.39 5.09 -11.25
CA ARG A 101 13.44 4.48 -12.07
C ARG A 101 13.30 4.90 -13.53
N GLN A 102 12.07 4.98 -14.02
CA GLN A 102 11.79 5.40 -15.38
C GLN A 102 12.07 6.91 -15.59
N ASP A 103 11.65 7.77 -14.66
CA ASP A 103 11.96 9.20 -14.68
C ASP A 103 13.48 9.48 -14.69
N LEU A 104 14.24 8.74 -13.87
CA LEU A 104 15.70 8.84 -13.85
C LEU A 104 16.34 8.36 -15.17
N ALA A 105 15.83 7.28 -15.75
CA ALA A 105 16.32 6.74 -17.02
C ALA A 105 16.05 7.72 -18.17
N GLU A 106 14.85 8.29 -18.25
CA GLU A 106 14.47 9.29 -19.24
C GLU A 106 15.34 10.54 -19.13
N THR A 107 15.53 11.06 -17.90
CA THR A 107 16.42 12.21 -17.65
C THR A 107 17.86 11.93 -18.08
N SER A 108 18.38 10.73 -17.80
CA SER A 108 19.74 10.35 -18.20
C SER A 108 19.91 10.31 -19.73
N SER A 109 18.92 9.78 -20.44
CA SER A 109 18.91 9.68 -21.89
C SER A 109 18.82 11.05 -22.56
N GLN A 110 18.00 11.94 -21.99
CA GLN A 110 17.87 13.32 -22.43
C GLN A 110 19.22 14.05 -22.31
N ARG A 111 19.89 13.94 -21.15
CA ARG A 111 21.20 14.59 -20.93
C ARG A 111 22.30 14.06 -21.86
N LEU A 112 22.28 12.77 -22.17
CA LEU A 112 23.24 12.19 -23.12
C LEU A 112 22.98 12.70 -24.54
N SER A 113 21.72 12.85 -24.94
CA SER A 113 21.35 13.43 -26.24
C SER A 113 21.76 14.89 -26.34
N ASP A 114 21.56 15.68 -25.29
CA ASP A 114 21.94 17.09 -25.24
C ASP A 114 23.47 17.28 -25.33
N LEU A 115 24.24 16.45 -24.62
CA LEU A 115 25.71 16.45 -24.70
C LEU A 115 26.21 16.08 -26.11
N ASN A 116 25.59 15.07 -26.73
CA ASN A 116 25.97 14.63 -28.07
C ASN A 116 25.67 15.71 -29.14
N LEU A 117 24.55 16.43 -28.99
CA LEU A 117 24.21 17.56 -29.87
C LEU A 117 25.27 18.68 -29.74
N CYS A 118 25.63 19.03 -28.51
CA CYS A 118 26.60 20.09 -28.21
C CYS A 118 28.02 19.77 -28.74
N LEU A 119 28.43 18.50 -28.65
CA LEU A 119 29.71 18.02 -29.21
C LEU A 119 29.70 17.99 -30.75
N SER A 120 28.55 17.67 -31.36
CA SER A 120 28.38 17.69 -32.81
C SER A 120 28.45 19.12 -33.37
N ASP A 121 27.86 20.09 -32.67
CA ASP A 121 27.94 21.51 -33.06
C ASP A 121 29.36 22.08 -32.91
N ALA A 122 30.08 21.68 -31.86
CA ALA A 122 31.47 22.08 -31.66
C ALA A 122 32.41 21.53 -32.74
N SER A 123 32.26 20.25 -33.09
CA SER A 123 33.05 19.61 -34.14
C SER A 123 32.72 20.12 -35.55
N PHE A 124 31.46 20.47 -35.82
CA PHE A 124 31.05 21.07 -37.09
C PHE A 124 31.62 22.49 -37.25
N SER A 125 31.68 23.27 -36.15
CA SER A 125 32.25 24.61 -36.16
C SER A 125 33.77 24.59 -36.40
N GLN A 126 34.48 23.63 -35.78
CA GLN A 126 35.93 23.52 -35.91
C GLN A 126 36.39 23.13 -37.32
N ASN A 127 35.60 22.31 -38.03
CA ASN A 127 35.88 21.92 -39.42
C ASN A 127 35.61 23.05 -40.44
N LYS A 128 34.79 24.05 -40.09
CA LYS A 128 34.49 25.22 -40.94
C LYS A 128 35.51 26.36 -40.81
N GLU A 129 36.31 26.35 -39.76
CA GLU A 129 37.43 27.29 -39.55
C GLU A 129 38.67 26.86 -40.35
N VAL A 130 39.00 25.56 -40.34
CA VAL A 130 40.19 25.00 -41.02
C VAL A 130 40.10 25.03 -42.55
N GLY A 131 38.89 25.04 -43.13
CA GLY A 131 38.70 25.08 -44.58
C GLY A 131 38.77 26.48 -45.24
N ARG A 132 38.96 27.56 -44.46
CA ARG A 132 38.98 28.95 -44.98
C ARG A 132 40.38 29.53 -45.22
N ASP A 133 41.44 28.79 -44.88
CA ASP A 133 42.85 29.24 -44.98
C ASP A 133 43.60 28.71 -46.23
N HIS A 134 42.89 28.27 -47.28
CA HIS A 134 43.49 27.85 -48.56
C HIS A 134 43.14 28.78 -49.72
#